data_AF-A0A957QW51-F1
#
_entry.id   AF-A0A957QW51-F1
#
_cell.length_a   1.000
_cell.length_b   1.000
_cell.length_c   1.000
_cell.angle_alpha   90.00
_cell.angle_beta   90.00
_cell.angle_gamma   90.00
#
_symmetry.space_group_name_H-M   'P 1'
#
loop_
_entity.id
_entity.type
_entity.pdbx_description
1 polymer ?
#
loop_
_entity_poly.entity_id
_entity_poly.type
_entity_poly.pdbx_seq_one_letter_code
_entity_poly.pdbx_strand_id
1 'polypeptide(L)'
;MAEIGFLAALRGDHARGGALAQQALHSADELDNPILIARCAISLAYGHLFAGRFSDAYEVLESNASLFTALGKQVMTARLQIFRANILLHLGAYNEVLALTSAPAGEVEESGNTRSFRLWQVGDALLALGTAADARAALAESVVIHRQTQYDERLYGVLTSLGLAAFALGDTRAGQACLAETVAAVADEHLSFTVARVLLLAVLAALARDEVETAVELYALAASTPHVANSRWYDAVIGEPVRAASARLPADTVRAAQARGASLSLPEGLAFVKRLVVAVQ
;
A
#
# COMPACT_ATOMS: atom_id res chain seq x y z
N MET A 1 13.84 -20.54 4.00
CA MET A 1 13.18 -19.90 5.16
C MET A 1 12.71 -18.47 4.87
N ALA A 2 13.54 -17.61 4.25
CA ALA A 2 13.13 -16.23 3.90
C ALA A 2 11.84 -16.13 3.05
N GLU A 3 11.69 -16.96 2.01
CA GLU A 3 10.47 -16.97 1.17
C GLU A 3 9.23 -17.47 1.92
N ILE A 4 9.40 -18.44 2.83
CA ILE A 4 8.32 -18.92 3.70
C ILE A 4 7.92 -17.83 4.70
N GLY A 5 8.90 -17.09 5.25
CA GLY A 5 8.64 -15.93 6.11
C GLY A 5 7.88 -14.82 5.38
N PHE A 6 8.26 -14.52 4.14
CA PHE A 6 7.56 -13.55 3.30
C PHE A 6 6.10 -13.97 3.03
N LEU A 7 5.85 -15.22 2.64
CA LEU A 7 4.51 -15.73 2.40
C LEU A 7 3.65 -15.76 3.67
N ALA A 8 4.24 -16.07 4.83
CA ALA A 8 3.54 -16.00 6.11
C ALA A 8 3.12 -14.55 6.44
N ALA A 9 4.01 -13.58 6.23
CA ALA A 9 3.69 -12.17 6.44
C ALA A 9 2.59 -11.66 5.50
N LEU A 10 2.61 -12.07 4.22
CA LEU A 10 1.56 -11.72 3.25
C LEU A 10 0.17 -12.26 3.64
N ARG A 11 0.12 -13.42 4.29
CA ARG A 11 -1.12 -14.06 4.76
C ARG A 11 -1.60 -13.55 6.12
N GLY A 12 -0.96 -12.51 6.68
CA GLY A 12 -1.33 -11.92 7.96
C GLY A 12 -0.64 -12.54 9.17
N ASP A 13 0.14 -13.61 9.02
CA ASP A 13 0.96 -14.19 10.10
C ASP A 13 2.30 -13.43 10.20
N HIS A 14 2.20 -12.15 10.55
CA HIS A 14 3.33 -11.21 10.58
C HIS A 14 4.40 -11.60 11.61
N ALA A 15 3.99 -12.18 12.74
CA ALA A 15 4.90 -12.59 13.80
C ALA A 15 5.77 -13.77 13.34
N ARG A 16 5.15 -14.82 12.78
CA ARG A 16 5.90 -15.95 12.20
C ARG A 16 6.72 -15.52 11.00
N GLY A 17 6.17 -14.66 10.15
CA GLY A 17 6.86 -14.13 8.98
C GLY A 17 8.16 -13.40 9.35
N GLY A 18 8.08 -12.50 10.34
CA GLY A 18 9.24 -11.80 10.88
C GLY A 18 10.28 -12.73 11.51
N ALA A 19 9.84 -13.66 12.36
CA ALA A 19 10.74 -14.61 13.02
C ALA A 19 11.51 -15.49 12.00
N LEU A 20 10.82 -16.02 10.99
CA LEU A 20 11.44 -16.83 9.94
C LEU A 20 12.41 -16.02 9.07
N ALA A 21 12.09 -14.75 8.79
CA ALA A 21 12.97 -13.87 8.03
C ALA A 21 14.22 -13.48 8.84
N GLN A 22 14.07 -13.22 10.15
CA GLN A 22 15.18 -12.93 11.05
C GLN A 22 16.13 -14.11 11.20
N GLN A 23 15.58 -15.33 11.36
CA GLN A 23 16.38 -16.56 11.39
C GLN A 23 17.14 -16.77 10.08
N ALA A 24 16.47 -16.56 8.94
CA ALA A 24 17.11 -16.68 7.63
C ALA A 24 18.24 -15.64 7.43
N LEU A 25 18.08 -14.42 7.94
CA LEU A 25 19.10 -13.39 7.90
C LEU A 25 20.32 -13.78 8.74
N HIS A 26 20.09 -14.29 9.96
CA HIS A 26 21.18 -14.77 10.83
C HIS A 26 21.98 -15.90 10.18
N SER A 27 21.31 -16.92 9.63
CA SER A 27 22.01 -18.00 8.92
C SER A 27 22.73 -17.53 7.66
N ALA A 28 22.22 -16.51 6.97
CA ALA A 28 22.91 -15.94 5.80
C ALA A 28 24.20 -15.20 6.21
N ASP A 29 24.20 -14.56 7.38
CA ASP A 29 25.35 -13.90 7.99
C ASP A 29 26.43 -14.93 8.40
N GLU A 30 26.03 -16.04 9.04
CA GLU A 30 26.94 -17.14 9.38
C GLU A 30 27.62 -17.77 8.16
N LEU A 31 26.97 -17.72 6.99
CA LEU A 31 27.49 -18.23 5.72
C LEU A 31 28.32 -17.21 4.94
N ASP A 32 28.48 -15.98 5.45
CA ASP A 32 29.15 -14.85 4.80
C ASP A 32 28.71 -14.67 3.33
N ASN A 33 27.40 -14.81 3.08
CA ASN A 33 26.85 -14.76 1.74
C ASN A 33 26.10 -13.43 1.51
N PRO A 34 26.77 -12.41 0.94
CA PRO A 34 26.22 -11.06 0.82
C PRO A 34 24.93 -11.00 -0.02
N ILE A 35 24.77 -11.90 -1.00
CA ILE A 35 23.55 -11.97 -1.81
C ILE A 35 22.38 -12.51 -0.98
N LEU A 36 22.62 -13.53 -0.14
CA LEU A 36 21.60 -14.09 0.73
C LEU A 36 21.21 -13.12 1.85
N ILE A 37 22.18 -12.41 2.44
CA ILE A 37 21.93 -11.36 3.44
C ILE A 37 21.02 -10.28 2.84
N ALA A 38 21.36 -9.75 1.66
CA ALA A 38 20.55 -8.75 0.96
C ALA A 38 19.10 -9.24 0.69
N ARG A 39 18.94 -10.49 0.26
CA ARG A 39 17.60 -11.08 0.04
C ARG A 39 16.81 -11.23 1.34
N CYS A 40 17.45 -11.71 2.40
CA CYS A 40 16.79 -11.90 3.70
C CYS A 40 16.42 -10.57 4.34
N ALA A 41 17.26 -9.54 4.21
CA ALA A 41 16.97 -8.19 4.68
C ALA A 41 15.72 -7.61 3.99
N ILE A 42 15.57 -7.77 2.67
CA ILE A 42 14.35 -7.37 1.95
C ILE A 42 13.12 -8.12 2.48
N SER A 43 13.21 -9.45 2.65
CA SER A 43 12.09 -10.24 3.17
C SER A 43 11.69 -9.84 4.60
N LEU A 44 12.67 -9.55 5.45
CA LEU A 44 12.44 -9.08 6.81
C LEU A 44 11.79 -7.70 6.82
N ALA A 45 12.30 -6.76 6.03
CA ALA A 45 11.71 -5.43 5.87
C ALA A 45 10.25 -5.51 5.41
N TYR A 46 9.92 -6.42 4.48
CA TYR A 46 8.53 -6.69 4.09
C TYR A 46 7.68 -7.23 5.25
N GLY A 47 8.23 -8.14 6.05
CA GLY A 47 7.57 -8.64 7.25
C GLY A 47 7.20 -7.51 8.21
N HIS A 48 8.14 -6.58 8.45
CA HIS A 48 7.88 -5.40 9.27
C HIS A 48 6.87 -4.43 8.61
N LEU A 49 6.99 -4.18 7.30
CA LEU A 49 6.07 -3.33 6.53
C LEU A 49 4.61 -3.80 6.66
N PHE A 50 4.35 -5.07 6.37
CA PHE A 50 2.98 -5.62 6.46
C PHE A 50 2.48 -5.73 7.91
N ALA A 51 3.37 -5.78 8.88
CA ALA A 51 3.02 -5.70 10.30
C ALA A 51 2.77 -4.26 10.79
N GLY A 52 2.85 -3.25 9.93
CA GLY A 52 2.76 -1.84 10.33
C GLY A 52 3.94 -1.35 11.17
N ARG A 53 5.06 -2.06 11.20
CA ARG A 53 6.30 -1.67 11.89
C ARG A 53 7.25 -0.97 10.92
N PHE A 54 6.83 0.22 10.48
CA PHE A 54 7.53 0.94 9.40
C PHE A 54 8.94 1.39 9.77
N SER A 55 9.17 1.80 11.02
CA SER A 55 10.50 2.19 11.49
C SER A 55 11.48 1.01 11.47
N ASP A 56 11.09 -0.14 12.02
CA ASP A 56 11.91 -1.36 11.94
C ASP A 56 12.22 -1.75 10.48
N ALA A 57 11.22 -1.66 9.59
CA ALA A 57 11.41 -1.97 8.17
C ALA A 57 12.47 -1.05 7.54
N TYR A 58 12.45 0.23 7.88
CA TYR A 58 13.43 1.22 7.43
C TYR A 58 14.82 0.91 7.99
N GLU A 59 14.94 0.67 9.30
CA GLU A 59 16.20 0.35 9.96
C GLU A 59 16.89 -0.90 9.37
N VAL A 60 16.11 -1.94 9.06
CA VAL A 60 16.63 -3.16 8.42
C VAL A 60 17.21 -2.85 7.03
N LEU A 61 16.53 -2.03 6.22
CA LEU A 61 17.03 -1.66 4.91
C LEU A 61 18.27 -0.77 4.98
N GLU A 62 18.27 0.25 5.85
CA GLU A 62 19.39 1.18 5.97
C GLU A 62 20.65 0.49 6.51
N SER A 63 20.50 -0.41 7.50
CA SER A 63 21.61 -1.18 8.06
C SER A 63 22.28 -2.10 7.02
N ASN A 64 21.58 -2.41 5.93
CA ASN A 64 22.07 -3.25 4.83
C ASN A 64 22.32 -2.46 3.54
N ALA A 65 22.13 -1.13 3.51
CA ALA A 65 22.16 -0.33 2.29
C ALA A 65 23.52 -0.39 1.56
N SER A 66 24.62 -0.39 2.32
CA SER A 66 25.98 -0.51 1.78
C SER A 66 26.19 -1.82 1.02
N LEU A 67 25.56 -2.91 1.48
CA LEU A 67 25.62 -4.23 0.85
C LEU A 67 24.99 -4.22 -0.54
N PHE A 68 23.84 -3.55 -0.70
CA PHE A 68 23.17 -3.44 -2.00
C PHE A 68 24.00 -2.64 -3.00
N THR A 69 24.66 -1.57 -2.55
CA THR A 69 25.59 -0.79 -3.38
C THR A 69 26.82 -1.62 -3.75
N ALA A 70 27.44 -2.30 -2.78
CA ALA A 70 28.65 -3.09 -2.98
C ALA A 70 28.45 -4.30 -3.91
N LEU A 71 27.25 -4.88 -3.91
CA LEU A 71 26.90 -5.98 -4.81
C LEU A 71 26.85 -5.56 -6.29
N GLY A 72 26.94 -4.26 -6.62
CA GLY A 72 27.12 -3.73 -7.98
C GLY A 72 25.96 -4.02 -8.94
N LYS A 73 24.91 -4.70 -8.49
CA LYS A 73 23.74 -5.04 -9.30
C LYS A 73 22.77 -3.87 -9.24
N GLN A 74 22.81 -3.01 -10.25
CA GLN A 74 21.88 -1.88 -10.41
C GLN A 74 20.40 -2.26 -10.23
N VAL A 75 20.01 -3.48 -10.61
CA VAL A 75 18.65 -4.03 -10.39
C VAL A 75 18.31 -4.15 -8.90
N MET A 76 19.27 -4.56 -8.06
CA MET A 76 19.08 -4.64 -6.61
C MET A 76 19.02 -3.25 -5.98
N THR A 77 19.83 -2.30 -6.48
CA THR A 77 19.76 -0.89 -6.07
C THR A 77 18.41 -0.27 -6.39
N ALA A 78 17.91 -0.41 -7.64
CA ALA A 78 16.60 0.12 -8.03
C ALA A 78 15.47 -0.49 -7.19
N ARG A 79 15.55 -1.80 -6.91
CA ARG A 79 14.57 -2.51 -6.09
C ARG A 79 14.60 -2.04 -4.63
N LEU A 80 15.78 -1.79 -4.06
CA LEU A 80 15.94 -1.19 -2.73
C LEU A 80 15.30 0.19 -2.67
N GLN A 81 15.52 1.04 -3.68
CA GLN A 81 14.95 2.39 -3.72
C GLN A 81 13.42 2.36 -3.75
N ILE A 82 12.82 1.45 -4.53
CA ILE A 82 11.37 1.23 -4.51
C ILE A 82 10.90 0.85 -3.10
N PHE A 83 11.58 -0.07 -2.40
CA PHE A 83 11.15 -0.43 -1.05
C PHE A 83 11.31 0.68 -0.03
N ARG A 84 12.42 1.41 -0.10
CA ARG A 84 12.68 2.56 0.75
C ARG A 84 11.62 3.64 0.57
N ALA A 85 11.29 3.99 -0.68
CA ALA A 85 10.21 4.92 -1.00
C ALA A 85 8.86 4.47 -0.42
N ASN A 86 8.52 3.19 -0.54
CA ASN A 86 7.26 2.68 0.00
C ASN A 86 7.18 2.77 1.54
N ILE A 87 8.28 2.46 2.24
CA ILE A 87 8.33 2.61 3.71
C ILE A 87 8.25 4.09 4.11
N LEU A 88 8.98 4.96 3.40
CA LEU A 88 8.96 6.41 3.64
C LEU A 88 7.56 7.02 3.45
N LEU A 89 6.76 6.53 2.50
CA LEU A 89 5.34 6.91 2.38
C LEU A 89 4.60 6.67 3.69
N HIS A 90 4.68 5.47 4.25
CA HIS A 90 3.97 5.11 5.47
C HIS A 90 4.50 5.84 6.73
N LEU A 91 5.78 6.23 6.72
CA LEU A 91 6.39 7.10 7.76
C LEU A 91 6.00 8.59 7.62
N GLY A 92 5.33 8.97 6.52
CA GLY A 92 4.93 10.35 6.24
C GLY A 92 6.04 11.23 5.65
N ALA A 93 7.13 10.63 5.17
CA ALA A 93 8.28 11.34 4.60
C ALA A 93 8.09 11.62 3.10
N TYR A 94 6.97 12.25 2.72
CA TYR A 94 6.54 12.38 1.31
C TYR A 94 7.54 13.15 0.43
N ASN A 95 8.15 14.21 0.96
CA ASN A 95 9.17 14.96 0.22
C ASN A 95 10.43 14.13 -0.06
N GLU A 96 10.81 13.24 0.87
CA GLU A 96 11.94 12.33 0.65
C GLU A 96 11.59 11.27 -0.40
N VAL A 97 10.34 10.79 -0.44
CA VAL A 97 9.87 9.91 -1.52
C VAL A 97 10.02 10.61 -2.86
N LEU A 98 9.54 11.85 -3.00
CA LEU A 98 9.66 12.62 -4.25
C LEU A 98 11.13 12.85 -4.65
N ALA A 99 12.00 13.19 -3.70
CA ALA A 99 13.43 13.34 -3.97
C ALA A 99 14.06 12.01 -4.44
N LEU A 100 13.70 10.89 -3.81
CA LEU A 100 14.22 9.57 -4.12
C LEU A 100 13.79 9.08 -5.50
N THR A 101 12.52 9.29 -5.86
CA THR A 101 11.96 8.84 -7.13
C THR A 101 12.32 9.74 -8.31
N SER A 102 12.60 11.03 -8.05
CA SER A 102 12.99 12.02 -9.07
C SER A 102 14.49 12.02 -9.38
N ALA A 103 15.31 11.34 -8.58
CA ALA A 103 16.72 11.19 -8.89
C ALA A 103 16.89 10.51 -10.27
N PRO A 104 17.79 11.02 -11.14
CA PRO A 104 18.06 10.38 -12.41
C PRO A 104 18.49 8.95 -12.14
N ALA A 105 17.72 7.98 -12.66
CA ALA A 105 18.28 6.66 -12.90
C ALA A 105 19.49 6.92 -13.79
N GLY A 106 20.68 6.41 -13.44
CA GLY A 106 21.92 6.69 -14.17
C GLY A 106 21.87 6.31 -15.65
N GLU A 107 23.00 6.10 -16.29
CA GLU A 107 23.11 5.85 -17.74
C GLU A 107 22.39 4.58 -18.28
N VAL A 108 21.67 3.83 -17.43
CA VAL A 108 21.00 2.59 -17.81
C VAL A 108 19.51 2.83 -18.04
N GLU A 109 19.05 2.32 -19.19
CA GLU A 109 17.65 2.36 -19.60
C GLU A 109 16.77 1.75 -18.51
N GLU A 110 15.84 2.57 -18.01
CA GLU A 110 14.94 2.13 -16.97
C GLU A 110 13.90 1.15 -17.52
N SER A 111 13.79 -0.03 -16.90
CA SER A 111 12.74 -0.98 -17.24
C SER A 111 11.34 -0.36 -16.99
N GLY A 112 10.37 -0.68 -17.86
CA GLY A 112 8.99 -0.20 -17.70
C GLY A 112 8.41 -0.49 -16.31
N ASN A 113 8.75 -1.63 -15.71
CA ASN A 113 8.32 -1.99 -14.36
C ASN A 113 8.85 -1.01 -13.31
N THR A 114 10.16 -0.74 -13.31
CA THR A 114 10.78 0.22 -12.39
C THR A 114 10.14 1.59 -12.53
N ARG A 115 9.97 2.05 -13.78
CA ARG A 115 9.34 3.34 -14.09
C ARG A 115 7.94 3.43 -13.50
N SER A 116 7.16 2.37 -13.70
CA SER A 116 5.79 2.30 -13.25
C SER A 116 5.65 2.32 -11.72
N PHE A 117 6.53 1.62 -10.99
CA PHE A 117 6.57 1.69 -9.52
C PHE A 117 6.96 3.09 -9.03
N ARG A 118 7.94 3.74 -9.66
CA ARG A 118 8.32 5.11 -9.27
C ARG A 118 7.17 6.08 -9.47
N LEU A 119 6.49 6.00 -10.61
CA LEU A 119 5.30 6.83 -10.90
C LEU A 119 4.18 6.58 -9.89
N TRP A 120 3.95 5.32 -9.50
CA TRP A 120 2.99 5.01 -8.45
C TRP A 120 3.37 5.67 -7.11
N GLN A 121 4.63 5.57 -6.70
CA GLN A 121 5.11 6.17 -5.45
C GLN A 121 5.05 7.70 -5.45
N VAL A 122 5.37 8.32 -6.58
CA VAL A 122 5.17 9.75 -6.80
C VAL A 122 3.71 10.11 -6.64
N GLY A 123 2.82 9.35 -7.29
CA GLY A 123 1.38 9.52 -7.16
C GLY A 123 0.88 9.46 -5.72
N ASP A 124 1.30 8.44 -4.96
CA ASP A 124 0.94 8.29 -3.55
C ASP A 124 1.50 9.43 -2.69
N ALA A 125 2.74 9.88 -2.91
CA ALA A 125 3.30 11.01 -2.18
C ALA A 125 2.54 12.31 -2.49
N LEU A 126 2.22 12.57 -3.76
CA LEU A 126 1.46 13.75 -4.20
C LEU A 126 0.02 13.74 -3.66
N LEU A 127 -0.61 12.56 -3.55
CA LEU A 127 -1.92 12.44 -2.88
C LEU A 127 -1.87 12.92 -1.43
N ALA A 128 -0.88 12.45 -0.68
CA ALA A 128 -0.74 12.83 0.73
C ALA A 128 -0.35 14.30 0.93
N LEU A 129 0.28 14.92 -0.07
CA LEU A 129 0.58 16.35 -0.10
C LEU A 129 -0.59 17.23 -0.60
N GLY A 130 -1.74 16.62 -0.95
CA GLY A 130 -2.93 17.33 -1.41
C GLY A 130 -2.91 17.78 -2.87
N THR A 131 -1.90 17.39 -3.66
CA THR A 131 -1.78 17.73 -5.08
C THR A 131 -2.41 16.63 -5.96
N ALA A 132 -3.72 16.42 -5.80
CA ALA A 132 -4.43 15.30 -6.41
C ALA A 132 -4.42 15.28 -7.95
N ALA A 133 -4.33 16.44 -8.60
CA ALA A 133 -4.25 16.53 -10.06
C ALA A 133 -2.94 15.94 -10.60
N ASP A 134 -1.81 16.33 -10.00
CA ASP A 134 -0.48 15.81 -10.37
C ASP A 134 -0.37 14.33 -10.00
N ALA A 135 -0.93 13.94 -8.85
CA ALA A 135 -1.00 12.53 -8.47
C ALA A 135 -1.75 11.70 -9.52
N ARG A 136 -2.93 12.15 -9.96
CA ARG A 136 -3.71 11.46 -10.99
C ARG A 136 -2.92 11.30 -12.29
N ALA A 137 -2.17 12.32 -12.70
CA ALA A 137 -1.35 12.24 -13.91
C ALA A 137 -0.28 11.15 -13.80
N ALA A 138 0.49 11.13 -12.71
CA ALA A 138 1.52 10.11 -12.46
C ALA A 138 0.92 8.69 -12.37
N LEU A 139 -0.20 8.54 -11.68
CA LEU A 139 -0.89 7.25 -11.50
C LEU A 139 -1.50 6.73 -12.81
N ALA A 140 -2.08 7.62 -13.64
CA ALA A 140 -2.62 7.23 -14.94
C ALA A 140 -1.51 6.70 -15.86
N GLU A 141 -0.35 7.35 -15.87
CA GLU A 141 0.82 6.86 -16.62
C GLU A 141 1.32 5.51 -16.09
N SER A 142 1.38 5.34 -14.76
CA SER A 142 1.71 4.05 -14.13
C SER A 142 0.75 2.93 -14.55
N VAL A 143 -0.57 3.19 -14.62
CA VAL A 143 -1.56 2.21 -15.08
C VAL A 143 -1.32 1.81 -16.53
N VAL A 144 -1.03 2.77 -17.41
CA VAL A 144 -0.71 2.47 -18.82
C VAL A 144 0.47 1.53 -18.93
N ILE A 145 1.55 1.78 -18.20
CA ILE A 145 2.76 0.94 -18.24
C ILE A 145 2.49 -0.45 -17.64
N HIS A 146 1.74 -0.56 -16.54
CA HIS A 146 1.36 -1.86 -15.96
C HIS A 146 0.58 -2.72 -16.95
N ARG A 147 -0.39 -2.12 -17.67
CA ARG A 147 -1.19 -2.82 -18.69
C ARG A 147 -0.34 -3.28 -19.88
N GLN A 148 0.63 -2.47 -20.31
CA GLN A 148 1.53 -2.81 -21.42
C GLN A 148 2.52 -3.93 -21.09
N THR A 149 2.95 -4.01 -19.83
CA THR A 149 3.94 -4.98 -19.36
C THR A 149 3.34 -6.33 -18.93
N GLN A 150 2.00 -6.49 -19.01
CA GLN A 150 1.25 -7.67 -18.56
C GLN A 150 1.54 -8.09 -17.11
N TYR A 151 1.94 -7.13 -16.26
CA TYR A 151 2.23 -7.38 -14.85
C TYR A 151 0.96 -7.24 -14.01
N ASP A 152 0.10 -8.27 -14.08
CA ASP A 152 -1.27 -8.25 -13.56
C ASP A 152 -1.34 -8.23 -12.02
N GLU A 153 -0.38 -8.89 -11.35
CA GLU A 153 -0.37 -9.11 -9.89
C GLU A 153 -0.31 -7.83 -9.03
N ARG A 154 -0.11 -6.65 -9.63
CA ARG A 154 -0.06 -5.37 -8.88
C ARG A 154 -0.82 -4.22 -9.53
N LEU A 155 -1.50 -4.47 -10.64
CA LEU A 155 -2.34 -3.46 -11.31
C LEU A 155 -3.41 -2.91 -10.35
N TYR A 156 -4.00 -3.76 -9.49
CA TYR A 156 -4.98 -3.34 -8.48
C TYR A 156 -4.42 -2.30 -7.49
N GLY A 157 -3.12 -2.35 -7.17
CA GLY A 157 -2.49 -1.43 -6.23
C GLY A 157 -2.47 0.00 -6.76
N VAL A 158 -2.10 0.15 -8.04
CA VAL A 158 -2.09 1.43 -8.76
C VAL A 158 -3.50 1.90 -9.06
N LEU A 159 -4.41 1.01 -9.47
CA LEU A 159 -5.83 1.34 -9.69
C LEU A 159 -6.48 1.87 -8.42
N THR A 160 -6.15 1.29 -7.26
CA THR A 160 -6.61 1.79 -5.96
C THR A 160 -6.21 3.26 -5.78
N SER A 161 -4.92 3.57 -5.94
CA SER A 161 -4.40 4.93 -5.79
C SER A 161 -4.99 5.89 -6.83
N LEU A 162 -5.17 5.46 -8.08
CA LEU A 162 -5.81 6.26 -9.12
C LEU A 162 -7.27 6.58 -8.76
N GLY A 163 -8.00 5.62 -8.21
CA GLY A 163 -9.36 5.82 -7.71
C GLY A 163 -9.42 6.81 -6.55
N LEU A 164 -8.45 6.75 -5.63
CA LEU A 164 -8.32 7.73 -4.54
C LEU A 164 -8.09 9.14 -5.09
N ALA A 165 -7.22 9.29 -6.09
CA ALA A 165 -6.99 10.57 -6.77
C ALA A 165 -8.24 11.10 -7.47
N ALA A 166 -9.02 10.21 -8.10
CA ALA A 166 -10.28 10.59 -8.72
C ALA A 166 -11.29 11.11 -7.69
N PHE A 167 -11.48 10.42 -6.57
CA PHE A 167 -12.36 10.89 -5.49
C PHE A 167 -11.89 12.21 -4.86
N ALA A 168 -10.58 12.38 -4.66
CA ALA A 168 -10.00 13.63 -4.15
C ALA A 168 -10.26 14.83 -5.09
N LEU A 169 -10.41 14.58 -6.39
CA LEU A 169 -10.77 15.58 -7.40
C LEU A 169 -12.29 15.76 -7.59
N GLY A 170 -13.11 15.01 -6.86
CA GLY A 170 -14.57 14.99 -7.03
C GLY A 170 -15.04 14.24 -8.29
N ASP A 171 -14.17 13.52 -8.98
CA ASP A 171 -14.52 12.68 -10.13
C ASP A 171 -15.05 11.31 -9.65
N THR A 172 -16.27 11.33 -9.13
CA THR A 172 -16.94 10.14 -8.59
C THR A 172 -17.04 9.04 -9.64
N ARG A 173 -17.25 9.38 -10.92
CA ARG A 173 -17.39 8.38 -11.99
C ARG A 173 -16.08 7.61 -12.19
N ALA A 174 -14.96 8.33 -12.33
CA ALA A 174 -13.66 7.68 -12.49
C ALA A 174 -13.26 6.89 -11.22
N GLY A 175 -13.57 7.42 -10.03
CA GLY A 175 -13.35 6.73 -8.76
C GLY A 175 -14.10 5.41 -8.65
N GLN A 176 -15.40 5.40 -9.00
CA GLN A 176 -16.21 4.17 -9.01
C GLN A 176 -15.72 3.16 -10.06
N ALA A 177 -15.29 3.63 -11.24
CA ALA A 177 -14.72 2.74 -12.27
C ALA A 177 -13.45 2.03 -11.76
N CYS A 178 -12.55 2.77 -11.09
CA CYS A 178 -11.36 2.18 -10.47
C CYS A 178 -11.73 1.17 -9.38
N LEU A 179 -12.73 1.48 -8.55
CA LEU A 179 -13.21 0.57 -7.51
C LEU A 179 -13.77 -0.72 -8.11
N ALA A 180 -14.61 -0.63 -9.14
CA ALA A 180 -15.18 -1.79 -9.81
C ALA A 180 -14.10 -2.69 -10.42
N GLU A 181 -13.12 -2.10 -11.13
CA GLU A 181 -12.00 -2.84 -11.72
C GLU A 181 -11.14 -3.50 -10.64
N THR A 182 -10.82 -2.79 -9.56
CA THR A 182 -10.03 -3.32 -8.45
C THR A 182 -10.76 -4.48 -7.74
N VAL A 183 -12.07 -4.35 -7.51
CA VAL A 183 -12.88 -5.40 -6.87
C VAL A 183 -12.98 -6.65 -7.76
N ALA A 184 -13.07 -6.47 -9.07
CA ALA A 184 -13.06 -7.59 -10.03
C ALA A 184 -11.71 -8.32 -10.07
N ALA A 185 -10.60 -7.59 -9.89
CA ALA A 185 -9.25 -8.15 -9.92
C ALA A 185 -8.87 -8.94 -8.66
N VAL A 186 -9.42 -8.60 -7.49
CA VAL A 186 -9.10 -9.27 -6.20
C VAL A 186 -9.90 -10.58 -6.02
N ALA A 187 -9.96 -11.42 -7.05
CA ALA A 187 -10.68 -12.69 -7.02
C ALA A 187 -10.08 -13.66 -5.99
N ASP A 188 -10.85 -14.07 -4.98
CA ASP A 188 -10.54 -15.05 -3.91
C ASP A 188 -9.17 -14.98 -3.20
N GLU A 189 -8.38 -13.94 -3.44
CA GLU A 189 -7.07 -13.75 -2.83
C GLU A 189 -7.21 -13.36 -1.35
N HIS A 190 -6.80 -14.27 -0.46
CA HIS A 190 -6.76 -14.05 0.99
C HIS A 190 -5.58 -13.17 1.45
N LEU A 191 -5.10 -12.26 0.60
CA LEU A 191 -4.02 -11.33 0.96
C LEU A 191 -4.60 -10.16 1.76
N SER A 192 -4.41 -10.21 3.07
CA SER A 192 -4.93 -9.23 4.05
C SER A 192 -4.69 -7.76 3.63
N PHE A 193 -3.49 -7.46 3.14
CA PHE A 193 -3.10 -6.13 2.65
C PHE A 193 -3.91 -5.68 1.42
N THR A 194 -4.10 -6.56 0.45
CA THR A 194 -4.84 -6.27 -0.79
C THR A 194 -6.29 -5.94 -0.47
N VAL A 195 -6.93 -6.74 0.39
CA VAL A 195 -8.31 -6.49 0.83
C VAL A 195 -8.41 -5.15 1.55
N ALA A 196 -7.49 -4.85 2.48
CA ALA A 196 -7.50 -3.58 3.19
C ALA A 196 -7.45 -2.35 2.24
N ARG A 197 -6.66 -2.42 1.15
CA ARG A 197 -6.60 -1.35 0.14
C ARG A 197 -7.92 -1.16 -0.60
N VAL A 198 -8.61 -2.25 -0.96
CA VAL A 198 -9.95 -2.18 -1.58
C VAL A 198 -10.95 -1.51 -0.65
N LEU A 199 -10.94 -1.89 0.64
CA LEU A 199 -11.81 -1.29 1.65
C LEU A 199 -11.58 0.23 1.74
N LEU A 200 -10.33 0.67 1.72
CA LEU A 200 -9.99 2.10 1.79
C LEU A 200 -10.46 2.89 0.56
N LEU A 201 -10.42 2.31 -0.65
CA LEU A 201 -11.04 2.96 -1.81
C LEU A 201 -12.58 3.02 -1.67
N ALA A 202 -13.19 1.96 -1.12
CA ALA A 202 -14.63 1.93 -0.85
C ALA A 202 -15.05 2.96 0.22
N VAL A 203 -14.17 3.31 1.16
CA VAL A 203 -14.40 4.40 2.13
C VAL A 203 -14.64 5.72 1.41
N LEU A 204 -13.75 6.13 0.49
CA LEU A 204 -13.94 7.38 -0.26
C LEU A 204 -15.14 7.31 -1.20
N ALA A 205 -15.42 6.13 -1.77
CA ALA A 205 -16.62 5.90 -2.56
C ALA A 205 -17.92 6.10 -1.76
N ALA A 206 -17.94 5.69 -0.49
CA ALA A 206 -19.06 5.93 0.42
C ALA A 206 -19.16 7.41 0.81
N LEU A 207 -18.04 8.08 1.09
CA LEU A 207 -18.03 9.54 1.34
C LEU A 207 -18.55 10.34 0.15
N ALA A 208 -18.19 9.97 -1.09
CA ALA A 208 -18.70 10.61 -2.31
C ALA A 208 -20.22 10.45 -2.50
N ARG A 209 -20.84 9.49 -1.81
CA ARG A 209 -22.30 9.25 -1.76
C ARG A 209 -22.95 9.82 -0.50
N ASP A 210 -22.21 10.56 0.33
CA ASP A 210 -22.59 11.04 1.67
C ASP A 210 -23.03 9.91 2.64
N GLU A 211 -22.57 8.68 2.40
CA GLU A 211 -22.78 7.52 3.28
C GLU A 211 -21.72 7.49 4.39
N VAL A 212 -21.73 8.52 5.24
CA VAL A 212 -20.67 8.75 6.25
C VAL A 212 -20.56 7.59 7.25
N GLU A 213 -21.67 6.98 7.67
CA GLU A 213 -21.64 5.81 8.56
C GLU A 213 -20.93 4.62 7.92
N THR A 214 -21.23 4.33 6.65
CA THR A 214 -20.58 3.26 5.87
C THR A 214 -19.08 3.53 5.75
N ALA A 215 -18.69 4.78 5.49
CA ALA A 215 -17.29 5.18 5.42
C ALA A 215 -16.55 4.95 6.75
N VAL A 216 -17.17 5.33 7.88
CA VAL A 216 -16.62 5.10 9.23
C VAL A 216 -16.48 3.60 9.53
N GLU A 217 -17.49 2.80 9.18
CA GLU A 217 -17.50 1.35 9.39
C GLU A 217 -16.40 0.66 8.58
N LEU A 218 -16.29 0.96 7.28
CA LEU A 218 -15.26 0.41 6.40
C LEU A 218 -13.85 0.85 6.83
N TYR A 219 -13.68 2.10 7.25
CA TYR A 219 -12.39 2.59 7.72
C TYR A 219 -11.99 1.92 9.03
N ALA A 220 -12.92 1.74 9.98
CA ALA A 220 -12.66 1.01 11.22
C ALA A 220 -12.24 -0.45 10.96
N LEU A 221 -12.88 -1.12 10.01
CA LEU A 221 -12.46 -2.45 9.57
C LEU A 221 -11.05 -2.44 8.99
N ALA A 222 -10.75 -1.54 8.04
CA ALA A 222 -9.41 -1.46 7.45
C ALA A 222 -8.33 -1.16 8.50
N ALA A 223 -8.61 -0.21 9.39
CA ALA A 223 -7.74 0.22 10.49
C ALA A 223 -7.60 -0.82 11.61
N SER A 224 -8.36 -1.93 11.59
CA SER A 224 -8.08 -3.09 12.47
C SER A 224 -6.78 -3.81 12.09
N THR A 225 -6.27 -3.60 10.86
CA THR A 225 -4.99 -4.14 10.43
C THR A 225 -3.85 -3.20 10.87
N PRO A 226 -2.76 -3.73 11.47
CA PRO A 226 -1.64 -2.89 11.91
C PRO A 226 -1.02 -2.04 10.79
N HIS A 227 -0.99 -2.57 9.57
CA HIS A 227 -0.48 -1.85 8.41
C HIS A 227 -1.27 -0.56 8.13
N VAL A 228 -2.60 -0.59 8.25
CA VAL A 228 -3.42 0.61 8.07
C VAL A 228 -3.36 1.50 9.30
N ALA A 229 -3.50 0.92 10.50
CA ALA A 229 -3.54 1.64 11.78
C ALA A 229 -2.31 2.53 12.01
N ASN A 230 -1.13 2.05 11.63
CA ASN A 230 0.15 2.72 11.92
C ASN A 230 0.65 3.62 10.77
N SER A 231 -0.08 3.65 9.64
CA SER A 231 0.38 4.32 8.42
C SER A 231 -0.06 5.78 8.40
N ARG A 232 0.91 6.70 8.39
CA ARG A 232 0.63 8.13 8.28
C ARG A 232 0.03 8.49 6.93
N TRP A 233 0.38 7.74 5.89
CA TRP A 233 -0.19 7.91 4.56
C TRP A 233 -1.71 7.61 4.55
N TYR A 234 -2.13 6.49 5.14
CA TYR A 234 -3.54 6.14 5.19
C TYR A 234 -4.33 7.08 6.10
N ASP A 235 -3.72 7.53 7.19
CA ASP A 235 -4.31 8.54 8.05
C ASP A 235 -4.54 9.86 7.31
N ALA A 236 -3.53 10.38 6.60
CA ALA A 236 -3.65 11.63 5.85
C ALA A 236 -4.63 11.54 4.67
N VAL A 237 -4.54 10.48 3.85
CA VAL A 237 -5.32 10.38 2.61
C VAL A 237 -6.77 9.92 2.84
N ILE A 238 -7.03 9.13 3.88
CA ILE A 238 -8.35 8.52 4.14
C ILE A 238 -8.88 8.90 5.52
N GLY A 239 -8.05 8.76 6.56
CA GLY A 239 -8.46 8.95 7.95
C GLY A 239 -8.93 10.37 8.25
N GLU A 240 -8.22 11.39 7.76
CA GLU A 240 -8.59 12.80 7.88
C GLU A 240 -9.94 13.11 7.20
N PRO A 241 -10.18 12.75 5.92
CA PRO A 241 -11.50 12.87 5.29
C PRO A 241 -12.62 12.18 6.08
N VAL A 242 -12.39 10.97 6.58
CA VAL A 242 -13.39 10.24 7.38
C VAL A 242 -13.69 10.98 8.68
N ARG A 243 -12.66 11.43 9.41
CA ARG A 243 -12.84 12.21 10.64
C ARG A 243 -13.61 13.50 10.37
N ALA A 244 -13.23 14.24 9.35
CA ALA A 244 -13.90 15.49 8.96
C ALA A 244 -15.38 15.25 8.62
N ALA A 245 -15.69 14.20 7.86
CA ALA A 245 -17.07 13.84 7.54
C ALA A 245 -17.86 13.39 8.78
N SER A 246 -17.26 12.56 9.63
CA SER A 246 -17.89 11.99 10.84
C SER A 246 -18.21 13.02 11.91
N ALA A 247 -17.53 14.17 11.93
CA ALA A 247 -17.82 15.28 12.85
C ALA A 247 -19.23 15.86 12.67
N ARG A 248 -19.89 15.57 11.54
CA ARG A 248 -21.29 15.95 11.27
C ARG A 248 -22.32 14.99 11.89
N LEU A 249 -21.89 13.82 12.35
CA LEU A 249 -22.78 12.79 12.92
C LEU A 249 -22.82 12.86 14.46
N PRO A 250 -23.90 12.38 15.09
CA PRO A 250 -23.92 12.16 16.54
C PRO A 250 -22.81 11.19 16.98
N ALA A 251 -22.20 11.45 18.13
CA ALA A 251 -21.10 10.63 18.64
C ALA A 251 -21.48 9.14 18.82
N ASP A 252 -22.73 8.86 19.22
CA ASP A 252 -23.24 7.49 19.35
C ASP A 252 -23.30 6.77 18.01
N THR A 253 -23.69 7.47 16.95
CA THR A 253 -23.72 6.95 15.58
C THR A 253 -22.32 6.58 15.11
N VAL A 254 -21.34 7.46 15.33
CA VAL A 254 -19.93 7.20 14.97
C VAL A 254 -19.41 5.98 15.73
N ARG A 255 -19.65 5.90 17.05
CA ARG A 255 -19.24 4.75 17.86
C ARG A 255 -19.89 3.45 17.41
N ALA A 256 -21.17 3.47 17.07
CA ALA A 256 -21.88 2.30 16.57
C ALA A 256 -21.29 1.82 15.23
N ALA A 257 -21.03 2.74 14.29
CA ALA A 257 -20.40 2.40 13.00
C ALA A 257 -18.98 1.84 13.18
N GLN A 258 -18.17 2.43 14.06
CA GLN A 258 -16.85 1.91 14.41
C GLN A 258 -16.92 0.49 15.00
N ALA A 259 -17.86 0.25 15.91
CA ALA A 259 -18.04 -1.06 16.54
C ALA A 259 -18.48 -2.13 15.52
N ARG A 260 -19.37 -1.79 14.59
CA ARG A 260 -19.74 -2.68 13.47
C ARG A 260 -18.50 -3.04 12.65
N GLY A 261 -17.73 -2.05 12.23
CA GLY A 261 -16.51 -2.25 11.42
C GLY A 261 -15.47 -3.12 12.12
N ALA A 262 -15.23 -2.86 13.42
CA ALA A 262 -14.28 -3.62 14.23
C ALA A 262 -14.72 -5.08 14.50
N SER A 263 -16.00 -5.39 14.32
CA SER A 263 -16.54 -6.75 14.48
C SER A 263 -16.46 -7.61 13.21
N LEU A 264 -16.22 -6.99 12.05
CA LEU A 264 -16.13 -7.68 10.77
C LEU A 264 -14.73 -8.24 10.53
N SER A 265 -14.66 -9.31 9.76
CA SER A 265 -13.42 -9.79 9.15
C SER A 265 -13.18 -9.14 7.78
N LEU A 266 -11.92 -9.13 7.31
CA LEU A 266 -11.58 -8.61 5.98
C LEU A 266 -12.38 -9.28 4.84
N PRO A 267 -12.59 -10.62 4.82
CA PRO A 267 -13.45 -11.25 3.82
C PRO A 267 -14.90 -10.78 3.85
N GLU A 268 -15.47 -10.57 5.04
CA GLU A 268 -16.84 -10.06 5.19
C GLU A 268 -16.95 -8.62 4.67
N GLY A 269 -15.96 -7.77 4.96
CA GLY A 269 -15.86 -6.42 4.41
C GLY A 269 -15.75 -6.43 2.88
N LEU A 270 -14.92 -7.30 2.31
CA LEU A 270 -14.79 -7.41 0.86
C LEU A 270 -16.11 -7.86 0.21
N ALA A 271 -16.80 -8.84 0.81
CA ALA A 271 -18.09 -9.29 0.34
C ALA A 271 -19.15 -8.17 0.40
N PHE A 272 -19.11 -7.33 1.44
CA PHE A 272 -19.94 -6.13 1.54
C PHE A 272 -19.64 -5.13 0.42
N VAL A 273 -18.37 -4.80 0.17
CA VAL A 273 -17.97 -3.90 -0.93
C VAL A 273 -18.36 -4.45 -2.30
N LYS A 274 -18.21 -5.76 -2.53
CA LYS A 274 -18.65 -6.42 -3.78
C LYS A 274 -20.15 -6.19 -4.05
N ARG A 275 -20.99 -6.28 -3.03
CA ARG A 275 -22.43 -6.00 -3.16
C ARG A 275 -22.71 -4.52 -3.49
N LEU A 276 -21.97 -3.59 -2.89
CA LEU A 276 -22.10 -2.17 -3.17
C LEU A 276 -21.76 -1.82 -4.61
N VAL A 277 -20.69 -2.42 -5.16
CA VAL A 277 -20.28 -2.17 -6.56
C VAL A 277 -21.33 -2.69 -7.55
N VAL A 278 -21.88 -3.88 -7.32
CA VAL A 278 -22.91 -4.47 -8.20
C VAL A 278 -24.20 -3.66 -8.20
N ALA A 279 -24.57 -3.05 -7.07
CA ALA A 279 -25.79 -2.24 -6.97
C ALA A 279 -25.74 -0.91 -7.74
N VAL A 280 -24.55 -0.48 -8.18
CA VAL A 280 -24.32 0.82 -8.86
C VAL A 280 -24.15 0.64 -10.39
N GLN A 281 -24.08 -0.60 -10.89
CA GLN A 281 -24.03 -0.94 -12.31
C GLN A 281 -25.42 -1.17 -12.91
#